data_AF-A0A949V9L1-F1
#
_entry.id   AF-A0A949V9L1-F1
#
_cell.length_a   1.000
_cell.length_b   1.000
_cell.length_c   1.000
_cell.angle_alpha   90.00
_cell.angle_beta   90.00
_cell.angle_gamma   90.00
#
_symmetry.space_group_name_H-M   'P 1'
#
loop_
_entity.id
_entity.type
_entity.pdbx_description
1 polymer ?
#
loop_
_entity_poly.entity_id
_entity_poly.type
_entity_poly.pdbx_seq_one_letter_code
_entity_poly.pdbx_strand_id
1 'polypeptide(L)'
;MIVTGLEMLLRDTGRIKNRNIALLVNQTSVTRELNYSWNILKERGLHLKRIFSPEHGLFATEQDQIAVSYQPAPGCDVVSLYGSSPGTLIPDPALLDNLDLILFDIQDVGSRYYTYVNTLALLMEAVSGKDIEIMVLDRPNPLGGDIVEGPLLDPAFASFVGVFPVPVRHG
;
A
#
# COMPACT_ATOMS: atom_id res chain seq x y z
N MET A 1 19.12 13.30 -7.62
CA MET A 1 18.24 13.19 -6.43
C MET A 1 16.87 12.80 -6.93
N ILE A 2 16.26 11.74 -6.38
CA ILE A 2 14.98 11.20 -6.85
C ILE A 2 13.83 11.93 -6.13
N VAL A 3 12.71 12.12 -6.83
CA VAL A 3 11.46 12.66 -6.28
C VAL A 3 10.45 11.51 -6.30
N THR A 4 9.89 11.13 -5.15
CA THR A 4 8.93 10.02 -5.05
C THR A 4 7.55 10.42 -5.58
N GLY A 5 6.68 9.44 -5.82
CA GLY A 5 5.29 9.69 -6.20
C GLY A 5 4.55 10.55 -5.17
N LEU A 6 4.81 10.34 -3.88
CA LEU A 6 4.25 11.17 -2.81
C LEU A 6 4.69 12.64 -2.94
N GLU A 7 5.98 12.89 -3.15
CA GLU A 7 6.49 14.26 -3.34
C GLU A 7 5.90 14.92 -4.58
N MET A 8 5.69 14.17 -5.66
CA MET A 8 5.03 14.66 -6.87
C MET A 8 3.56 15.00 -6.62
N LEU A 9 2.81 14.15 -5.92
CA LEU A 9 1.42 14.40 -5.54
C LEU A 9 1.30 15.65 -4.65
N LEU A 10 2.22 15.84 -3.72
CA LEU A 10 2.22 16.99 -2.81
C LEU A 10 2.56 18.31 -3.50
N ARG A 11 2.97 18.33 -4.77
CA ARG A 11 3.09 19.60 -5.53
C ARG A 11 1.74 20.17 -5.90
N ASP A 12 0.77 19.31 -6.21
CA ASP A 12 -0.61 19.70 -6.53
C ASP A 12 -1.60 18.58 -6.18
N THR A 13 -2.34 18.80 -5.09
CA THR A 13 -3.40 17.88 -4.63
C THR A 13 -4.78 18.27 -5.16
N GLY A 14 -4.89 19.30 -6.00
CA GLY A 14 -6.16 19.88 -6.46
C GLY A 14 -7.06 18.86 -7.15
N ARG A 15 -6.49 17.94 -7.92
CA ARG A 15 -7.22 16.89 -8.65
C ARG A 15 -7.92 15.87 -7.75
N ILE A 16 -7.49 15.74 -6.50
CA ILE A 16 -8.02 14.72 -5.57
C ILE A 16 -8.68 15.34 -4.33
N LYS A 17 -8.74 16.67 -4.25
CA LYS A 17 -9.19 17.41 -3.04
C LYS A 17 -10.60 17.05 -2.57
N ASN A 18 -11.52 16.79 -3.50
CA ASN A 18 -12.93 16.51 -3.21
C ASN A 18 -13.28 15.02 -3.26
N ARG A 19 -12.28 14.14 -3.29
CA ARG A 19 -12.46 12.68 -3.37
C ARG A 19 -12.45 12.07 -1.98
N ASN A 20 -13.22 11.02 -1.79
CA ASN A 20 -13.16 10.13 -0.65
C ASN A 20 -11.99 9.16 -0.84
N ILE A 21 -10.92 9.36 -0.06
CA ILE A 21 -9.64 8.69 -0.27
C ILE A 21 -9.45 7.61 0.78
N ALA A 22 -9.08 6.41 0.35
CA ALA A 22 -8.40 5.43 1.20
C ALA A 22 -6.91 5.36 0.88
N LEU A 23 -6.12 4.92 1.85
CA LEU A 23 -4.67 4.72 1.70
C LEU A 23 -4.34 3.25 1.90
N LEU A 24 -3.58 2.62 1.01
CA LEU A 24 -2.89 1.35 1.26
C LEU A 24 -1.42 1.68 1.57
N VAL A 25 -1.09 1.74 2.86
CA VAL A 25 0.17 2.30 3.36
C VAL A 25 0.68 1.55 4.60
N ASN A 26 1.97 1.71 4.89
CA ASN A 26 2.60 1.34 6.16
C ASN A 26 3.60 2.44 6.59
N GLN A 27 4.47 2.16 7.55
CA GLN A 27 5.44 3.11 8.11
C GLN A 27 6.45 3.65 7.09
N THR A 28 6.57 3.03 5.92
CA THR A 28 7.47 3.50 4.84
C THR A 28 6.85 4.66 4.03
N SER A 29 5.55 4.92 4.21
CA SER A 29 4.81 5.99 3.54
C SER A 29 5.13 7.35 4.14
N VAL A 30 6.34 7.83 3.86
CA VAL A 30 6.86 9.10 4.38
C VAL A 30 7.37 10.02 3.27
N THR A 31 7.30 11.31 3.56
CA THR A 31 7.95 12.41 2.80
C THR A 31 9.47 12.40 3.00
N ARG A 32 10.18 13.26 2.26
CA ARG A 32 11.62 13.46 2.42
C ARG A 32 12.02 13.90 3.83
N GLU A 33 11.15 14.62 4.53
CA GLU A 33 11.32 15.05 5.92
C GLU A 33 10.83 14.01 6.94
N LEU A 34 10.50 12.79 6.50
CA LEU A 34 10.02 11.67 7.32
C LEU A 34 8.64 11.92 7.97
N ASN A 35 7.85 12.83 7.42
CA ASN A 35 6.45 12.97 7.83
C ASN A 35 5.59 11.93 7.12
N TYR A 36 4.75 11.21 7.88
CA TYR A 36 3.83 10.23 7.33
C TYR A 36 2.82 10.86 6.35
N SER A 37 2.53 10.15 5.26
CA SER A 37 1.64 10.63 4.20
C SER A 37 0.24 10.99 4.72
N TRP A 38 -0.34 10.16 5.60
CA TRP A 38 -1.68 10.39 6.14
C TRP A 38 -1.78 11.68 6.97
N ASN A 39 -0.71 12.10 7.64
CA ASN A 39 -0.67 13.37 8.37
C ASN A 39 -0.66 14.54 7.38
N ILE A 40 0.28 14.53 6.44
CA ILE A 40 0.46 15.64 5.49
C ILE A 40 -0.74 15.78 4.55
N LEU A 41 -1.32 14.66 4.08
CA LEU A 41 -2.50 14.70 3.22
C LEU A 41 -3.71 15.30 3.97
N LYS A 42 -3.89 14.94 5.25
CA LYS A 42 -4.93 15.52 6.11
C LYS A 42 -4.70 17.01 6.38
N GLU A 43 -3.47 17.43 6.66
CA GLU A 43 -3.10 18.84 6.83
C GLU A 43 -3.40 19.68 5.57
N ARG A 44 -3.31 19.06 4.39
CA ARG A 44 -3.70 19.67 3.11
C ARG A 44 -5.20 19.65 2.82
N GLY A 45 -6.01 19.19 3.78
CA GLY A 45 -7.47 19.20 3.70
C GLY A 45 -8.05 18.09 2.83
N LEU A 46 -7.32 17.00 2.59
CA LEU A 46 -7.83 15.83 1.87
C LEU A 46 -8.73 14.99 2.76
N HIS A 47 -9.79 14.44 2.17
CA HIS A 47 -10.77 13.64 2.89
C HIS A 47 -10.34 12.17 2.95
N LEU A 48 -9.53 11.84 3.97
CA LEU A 48 -9.10 10.47 4.25
C LEU A 48 -10.20 9.72 5.01
N LYS A 49 -10.79 8.71 4.37
CA LYS A 49 -11.80 7.84 4.97
C LYS A 49 -11.19 6.76 5.85
N ARG A 50 -10.12 6.12 5.36
CA ARG A 50 -9.53 4.94 5.99
C ARG A 50 -8.11 4.69 5.50
N ILE A 51 -7.35 3.98 6.32
CA ILE A 51 -6.09 3.33 5.97
C ILE A 51 -6.30 1.81 5.95
N PHE A 52 -5.92 1.18 4.85
CA PHE A 52 -5.68 -0.25 4.75
C PHE A 52 -4.20 -0.51 5.03
N SER A 53 -3.90 -1.36 6.02
CA SER A 53 -2.52 -1.77 6.32
C SER A 53 -2.23 -3.18 5.79
N PRO A 54 -1.04 -3.41 5.21
CA PRO A 54 -0.66 -4.73 4.70
C PRO A 54 -0.17 -5.65 5.84
N GLU A 55 0.59 -6.68 5.47
CA GLU A 55 1.36 -7.49 6.42
C GLU A 55 2.20 -6.64 7.39
N HIS A 56 2.24 -7.04 8.66
CA HIS A 56 2.86 -6.35 9.80
C HIS A 56 2.15 -5.08 10.30
N GLY A 57 1.05 -4.66 9.67
CA GLY A 57 0.26 -3.51 10.09
C GLY A 57 0.87 -2.16 9.71
N LEU A 58 0.23 -1.07 10.17
CA LEU A 58 0.61 0.30 9.80
C LEU A 58 2.02 0.70 10.27
N PHE A 59 2.49 0.14 11.37
CA PHE A 59 3.78 0.50 12.00
C PHE A 59 4.80 -0.64 12.03
N ALA A 60 4.55 -1.74 11.33
CA ALA A 60 5.34 -2.98 11.35
C ALA A 60 5.46 -3.69 12.71
N THR A 61 4.54 -3.43 13.66
CA THR A 61 4.64 -3.94 15.03
C THR A 61 3.79 -5.18 15.29
N GLU A 62 2.92 -5.60 14.36
CA GLU A 62 1.95 -6.69 14.61
C GLU A 62 2.60 -8.07 14.77
N GLN A 63 3.86 -8.24 14.36
CA GLN A 63 4.64 -9.47 14.59
C GLN A 63 5.62 -9.37 15.76
N ASP A 64 5.92 -8.16 16.23
CA ASP A 64 6.78 -7.97 17.39
C ASP A 64 5.91 -8.09 18.64
N GLN A 65 6.08 -9.18 19.40
CA GLN A 65 5.43 -9.40 20.71
C GLN A 65 5.94 -8.43 21.80
N ILE A 66 6.30 -7.21 21.42
CA ILE A 66 6.88 -6.17 22.27
C ILE A 66 5.88 -5.02 22.35
N ALA A 67 5.58 -4.57 23.56
CA ALA A 67 4.70 -3.43 23.78
C ALA A 67 5.29 -2.16 23.14
N VAL A 68 4.57 -1.60 22.17
CA VAL A 68 4.96 -0.34 21.53
C VAL A 68 4.61 0.82 22.47
N SER A 69 5.59 1.67 22.77
CA SER A 69 5.42 2.75 23.76
C SER A 69 4.54 3.91 23.28
N TYR A 70 4.47 4.14 21.96
CA TYR A 70 3.64 5.17 21.34
C TYR A 70 3.51 4.94 19.83
N GLN A 71 2.27 4.98 19.31
CA GLN A 71 1.98 5.05 17.88
C GLN A 71 1.15 6.30 17.62
N PRO A 72 1.55 7.19 16.70
CA PRO A 72 0.75 8.35 16.33
C PRO A 72 -0.61 7.87 15.80
N ALA A 73 -1.70 8.32 16.41
CA ALA A 73 -3.03 7.97 15.92
C ALA A 73 -3.26 8.63 14.55
N PRO A 74 -3.55 7.87 13.48
CA PRO A 74 -3.71 8.41 12.13
C PRO A 74 -4.99 9.25 11.96
N GLY A 75 -5.88 9.25 12.97
CA GLY A 75 -7.06 10.09 13.00
C GLY A 75 -8.10 9.76 11.93
N CYS A 76 -8.06 8.53 11.40
CA CYS A 76 -9.06 7.85 10.57
C CYS A 76 -9.05 6.36 10.92
N ASP A 77 -10.03 5.62 10.40
CA ASP A 77 -10.14 4.17 10.61
C ASP A 77 -8.93 3.43 10.00
N VAL A 78 -8.45 2.36 10.64
CA VAL A 78 -7.35 1.52 10.16
C VAL A 78 -7.83 0.08 10.10
N VAL A 79 -7.78 -0.51 8.91
CA VAL A 79 -8.20 -1.89 8.65
C VAL A 79 -7.00 -2.70 8.16
N SER A 80 -6.71 -3.80 8.85
CA SER A 80 -5.69 -4.74 8.40
C SER A 80 -6.19 -5.59 7.24
N LEU A 81 -5.39 -5.69 6.19
CA LEU A 81 -5.55 -6.61 5.05
C LEU A 81 -4.61 -7.81 5.18
N TYR A 82 -4.37 -8.25 6.41
CA TYR A 82 -3.55 -9.39 6.73
C TYR A 82 -4.16 -10.18 7.88
N GLY A 83 -4.09 -11.51 7.82
CA GLY A 83 -4.73 -12.35 8.81
C GLY A 83 -4.65 -13.84 8.51
N SER A 84 -5.44 -14.60 9.25
CA SER A 84 -5.37 -16.07 9.31
C SER A 84 -6.06 -16.79 8.13
N SER A 85 -6.64 -16.07 7.17
CA SER A 85 -7.31 -16.69 6.01
C SER A 85 -7.22 -15.83 4.74
N PRO A 86 -7.35 -16.41 3.54
CA PRO A 86 -7.32 -15.66 2.28
C PRO A 86 -8.33 -14.50 2.21
N GLY A 87 -9.50 -14.65 2.83
CA GLY A 87 -10.53 -13.61 2.85
C GLY A 87 -10.12 -12.35 3.62
N THR A 88 -9.12 -12.44 4.51
CA THR A 88 -8.58 -11.27 5.23
C THR A 88 -7.55 -10.48 4.43
N LEU A 89 -7.12 -11.00 3.27
CA LEU A 89 -6.15 -10.34 2.39
C LEU A 89 -6.77 -9.28 1.47
N ILE A 90 -8.10 -9.23 1.44
CA ILE A 90 -8.90 -8.27 0.68
C ILE A 90 -9.86 -7.54 1.64
N PRO A 91 -10.18 -6.26 1.37
CA PRO A 91 -11.16 -5.55 2.18
C PRO A 91 -12.56 -6.15 1.98
N ASP A 92 -13.35 -6.19 3.05
CA ASP A 92 -14.79 -6.42 2.95
C ASP A 92 -15.40 -5.41 1.95
N PRO A 93 -16.26 -5.84 1.00
CA PRO A 93 -16.87 -4.94 0.03
C PRO A 93 -17.53 -3.70 0.62
N ALA A 94 -18.12 -3.78 1.81
CA ALA A 94 -18.74 -2.63 2.49
C ALA A 94 -17.70 -1.56 2.90
N LEU A 95 -16.45 -1.97 3.11
CA LEU A 95 -15.34 -1.05 3.37
C LEU A 95 -14.88 -0.31 2.12
N LEU A 96 -15.30 -0.74 0.93
CA LEU A 96 -15.03 -0.06 -0.34
C LEU A 96 -16.12 0.95 -0.72
N ASP A 97 -17.23 0.97 0.00
CA ASP A 97 -18.36 1.85 -0.31
C ASP A 97 -18.01 3.33 -0.07
N ASN A 98 -18.44 4.18 -1.01
CA ASN A 98 -18.16 5.63 -1.01
C ASN A 98 -16.65 5.99 -1.02
N LEU A 99 -15.80 5.11 -1.55
CA LEU A 99 -14.44 5.47 -1.94
C LEU A 99 -14.42 5.90 -3.40
N ASP A 100 -13.67 6.95 -3.71
CA ASP A 100 -13.44 7.38 -5.09
C ASP A 100 -12.00 7.03 -5.52
N LEU A 101 -11.07 6.97 -4.57
CA LEU A 101 -9.64 6.83 -4.80
C LEU A 101 -8.97 5.99 -3.72
N ILE A 102 -8.08 5.10 -4.12
CA ILE A 102 -7.13 4.44 -3.24
C ILE A 102 -5.72 4.87 -3.64
N LEU A 103 -4.98 5.45 -2.70
CA LEU A 103 -3.54 5.73 -2.88
C LEU A 103 -2.74 4.55 -2.35
N PHE A 104 -1.86 3.98 -3.17
CA PHE A 104 -0.85 3.01 -2.74
C PHE A 104 0.50 3.71 -2.59
N ASP A 105 1.09 3.66 -1.39
CA ASP A 105 2.38 4.29 -1.12
C ASP A 105 3.19 3.46 -0.11
N ILE A 106 3.82 2.40 -0.58
CA ILE A 106 4.63 1.50 0.25
C ILE A 106 5.98 1.26 -0.44
N GLN A 107 7.06 1.35 0.32
CA GLN A 107 8.39 0.95 -0.14
C GLN A 107 8.48 -0.58 -0.14
N ASP A 108 8.46 -1.17 -1.33
CA ASP A 108 8.76 -2.58 -1.55
C ASP A 108 10.28 -2.82 -1.66
N VAL A 109 10.70 -4.08 -1.78
CA VAL A 109 12.11 -4.48 -1.88
C VAL A 109 12.50 -5.08 -3.24
N GLY A 110 11.56 -5.22 -4.19
CA GLY A 110 11.85 -5.74 -5.52
C GLY A 110 11.96 -7.26 -5.59
N SER A 111 11.31 -7.96 -4.65
CA SER A 111 11.32 -9.41 -4.53
C SER A 111 9.90 -9.96 -4.50
N ARG A 112 9.63 -10.99 -5.31
CA ARG A 112 8.30 -11.62 -5.45
C ARG A 112 7.68 -12.08 -4.12
N TYR A 113 8.53 -12.47 -3.18
CA TYR A 113 8.07 -13.01 -1.88
C TYR A 113 7.71 -11.92 -0.88
N TYR A 114 8.03 -10.65 -1.18
CA TYR A 114 7.62 -9.52 -0.37
C TYR A 114 6.20 -9.12 -0.76
N THR A 115 5.30 -9.23 0.21
CA THR A 115 3.87 -9.38 -0.06
C THR A 115 3.13 -8.06 -0.30
N TYR A 116 3.79 -6.90 -0.17
CA TYR A 116 3.13 -5.60 -0.29
C TYR A 116 2.53 -5.37 -1.69
N VAL A 117 3.27 -5.72 -2.73
CA VAL A 117 2.77 -5.65 -4.12
C VAL A 117 1.68 -6.69 -4.38
N ASN A 118 1.71 -7.83 -3.68
CA ASN A 118 0.66 -8.84 -3.74
C ASN A 118 -0.63 -8.35 -3.05
N THR A 119 -0.54 -7.60 -1.95
CA THR A 119 -1.69 -6.91 -1.34
C THR A 119 -2.31 -5.92 -2.31
N LEU A 120 -1.49 -5.14 -3.04
CA LEU A 120 -1.99 -4.25 -4.08
C LEU A 120 -2.72 -5.02 -5.19
N ALA A 121 -2.15 -6.13 -5.66
CA ALA A 121 -2.75 -6.98 -6.69
C ALA A 121 -4.14 -7.48 -6.28
N LEU A 122 -4.27 -8.03 -5.08
CA LEU A 122 -5.55 -8.51 -4.55
C LEU A 122 -6.55 -7.37 -4.36
N LEU A 123 -6.08 -6.18 -3.95
CA LEU A 123 -6.94 -5.00 -3.84
C LEU A 123 -7.44 -4.52 -5.22
N MET A 124 -6.58 -4.55 -6.24
CA MET A 124 -6.97 -4.24 -7.63
C MET A 124 -8.05 -5.19 -8.13
N GLU A 125 -7.96 -6.48 -7.82
CA GLU A 125 -9.00 -7.46 -8.12
C GLU A 125 -10.30 -7.15 -7.35
N ALA A 126 -10.21 -6.83 -6.06
CA ALA A 126 -11.36 -6.54 -5.20
C ALA A 126 -12.15 -5.28 -5.63
N VAL A 127 -11.47 -4.29 -6.21
CA VAL A 127 -12.14 -3.08 -6.74
C VAL A 127 -12.53 -3.19 -8.22
N SER A 128 -12.20 -4.30 -8.88
CA SER A 128 -12.52 -4.49 -10.30
C SER A 128 -14.03 -4.38 -10.54
N GLY A 129 -14.41 -3.57 -11.53
CA GLY A 129 -15.81 -3.27 -11.84
C GLY A 129 -16.47 -2.21 -10.95
N LYS A 130 -15.75 -1.63 -9.97
CA LYS A 130 -16.20 -0.45 -9.21
C LYS A 130 -15.62 0.84 -9.82
N ASP A 131 -16.30 1.96 -9.60
CA ASP A 131 -15.81 3.29 -9.98
C ASP A 131 -14.83 3.84 -8.92
N ILE A 132 -13.77 3.07 -8.67
CA ILE A 132 -12.72 3.39 -7.70
C ILE A 132 -11.39 3.42 -8.43
N GLU A 133 -10.74 4.58 -8.45
CA GLU A 133 -9.41 4.70 -9.03
C GLU A 133 -8.35 4.18 -8.05
N ILE A 134 -7.32 3.52 -8.57
CA ILE A 134 -6.10 3.21 -7.82
C ILE A 134 -4.98 4.09 -8.38
N MET A 135 -4.32 4.84 -7.51
CA MET A 135 -3.16 5.65 -7.83
C MET A 135 -1.95 5.15 -7.04
N VAL A 136 -0.95 4.67 -7.78
CA VAL A 136 0.33 4.22 -7.24
C VAL A 136 1.27 5.42 -7.10
N LEU A 137 1.65 5.74 -5.87
CA LEU A 137 2.66 6.75 -5.56
C LEU A 137 4.03 6.08 -5.61
N ASP A 138 4.59 6.07 -6.81
CA ASP A 138 5.74 5.23 -7.14
C ASP A 138 6.97 5.49 -6.24
N ARG A 139 7.69 4.42 -5.93
CA ARG A 139 8.88 4.41 -5.08
C ARG A 139 10.01 3.62 -5.77
N PRO A 140 11.28 4.00 -5.56
CA PRO A 140 12.39 3.28 -6.16
C PRO A 140 12.42 1.81 -5.76
N ASN A 141 12.68 0.90 -6.70
CA ASN A 141 13.07 -0.46 -6.37
C ASN A 141 14.51 -0.44 -5.78
N PRO A 142 14.72 -0.85 -4.52
CA PRO A 142 16.06 -0.79 -3.89
C PRO A 142 17.06 -1.78 -4.49
N LEU A 143 16.59 -2.81 -5.20
CA LEU A 143 17.43 -3.70 -6.00
C LEU A 143 17.73 -3.14 -7.40
N GLY A 144 17.18 -1.98 -7.78
CA GLY A 144 17.29 -1.42 -9.12
C GLY A 144 16.45 -2.19 -10.16
N GLY A 145 16.36 -1.64 -11.37
CA GLY A 145 15.53 -2.18 -12.46
C GLY A 145 16.29 -2.89 -13.59
N ASP A 146 17.63 -2.96 -13.51
CA ASP A 146 18.46 -3.48 -14.59
C ASP A 146 18.69 -5.00 -14.53
N ILE A 147 18.41 -5.61 -13.37
CA ILE A 147 18.73 -7.01 -13.11
C ILE A 147 17.44 -7.78 -12.78
N VAL A 148 17.23 -8.85 -13.54
CA VAL A 148 16.11 -9.78 -13.39
C VAL A 148 16.67 -11.18 -13.13
N GLU A 149 16.26 -11.81 -12.03
CA GLU A 149 16.84 -13.07 -11.54
C GLU A 149 15.80 -14.05 -10.99
N GLY A 150 16.08 -15.34 -11.16
CA GLY A 150 15.25 -16.44 -10.65
C GLY A 150 14.14 -16.90 -11.61
N PRO A 151 13.54 -18.08 -11.35
CA PRO A 151 12.51 -18.63 -12.22
C PRO A 151 11.20 -17.84 -12.12
N LEU A 152 10.43 -17.84 -13.21
CA LEU A 152 9.02 -17.44 -13.17
C LEU A 152 8.25 -18.33 -12.19
N LEU A 153 7.20 -17.78 -11.59
CA LEU A 153 6.32 -18.57 -10.75
C LEU A 153 5.53 -19.55 -11.62
N ASP A 154 5.63 -20.83 -11.31
CA ASP A 154 4.72 -21.84 -11.83
C ASP A 154 3.33 -21.60 -11.22
N PRO A 155 2.26 -21.44 -12.04
CA PRO A 155 0.90 -21.26 -11.54
C PRO A 155 0.44 -22.33 -10.54
N ALA A 156 0.99 -23.55 -10.58
CA ALA A 156 0.69 -24.60 -9.61
C ALA A 156 1.15 -24.27 -8.18
N PHE A 157 2.08 -23.30 -8.02
CA PHE A 157 2.59 -22.83 -6.73
C PHE A 157 2.11 -21.41 -6.36
N ALA A 158 1.13 -20.87 -7.09
CA ALA A 158 0.61 -19.54 -6.82
C ALA A 158 0.00 -19.45 -5.40
N SER A 159 0.33 -18.37 -4.69
CA SER A 159 -0.10 -18.12 -3.31
C SER A 159 0.06 -16.63 -2.97
N PHE A 160 -0.24 -16.24 -1.72
CA PHE A 160 -0.08 -14.83 -1.31
C PHE A 160 1.38 -14.32 -1.38
N VAL A 161 2.37 -15.21 -1.32
CA VAL A 161 3.80 -14.87 -1.51
C VAL A 161 4.25 -14.95 -2.99
N GLY A 162 3.30 -15.05 -3.92
CA GLY A 162 3.55 -15.09 -5.36
C GLY A 162 2.24 -15.18 -6.12
N VAL A 163 1.71 -14.03 -6.54
CA VAL A 163 0.41 -13.93 -7.24
C VAL A 163 0.58 -14.02 -8.75
N PHE A 164 1.62 -13.39 -9.30
CA PHE A 164 1.86 -13.29 -10.74
C PHE A 164 3.08 -14.11 -11.19
N PRO A 165 3.14 -14.54 -12.46
CA PRO A 165 4.27 -15.23 -13.06
C PRO A 165 5.45 -14.27 -13.33
N VAL A 166 5.97 -13.65 -12.28
CA VAL A 166 7.16 -12.79 -12.31
C VAL A 166 8.38 -13.54 -11.77
N PRO A 167 9.62 -13.18 -12.18
CA PRO A 167 10.85 -13.69 -11.58
C PRO A 167 10.95 -13.38 -10.08
N VAL A 168 11.90 -14.00 -9.38
CA VAL A 168 12.12 -13.76 -7.94
C VAL A 168 12.52 -12.31 -7.71
N ARG A 169 13.51 -11.82 -8.47
CA ARG A 169 13.85 -10.41 -8.59
C ARG A 169 13.32 -9.94 -9.93
N HIS A 170 12.30 -9.10 -9.90
CA HIS A 170 11.51 -8.77 -11.09
C HIS A 170 11.97 -7.51 -11.83
N GLY A 171 12.99 -6.79 -11.32
CA GLY A 171 13.37 -5.45 -11.78
C GLY A 171 12.43 -4.38 -11.26
#